data_AF-A0A0A7LCI1-F1
#
_entry.id   AF-A0A0A7LCI1-F1
#
_cell.length_a   1.000
_cell.length_b   1.000
_cell.length_c   1.000
_cell.angle_alpha   90.00
_cell.angle_beta   90.00
_cell.angle_gamma   90.00
#
_symmetry.space_group_name_H-M   'P 1'
#
loop_
_entity.id
_entity.type
_entity.pdbx_description
1 polymer ?
#
loop_
_entity_poly.entity_id
_entity_poly.type
_entity_poly.pdbx_seq_one_letter_code
_entity_poly.pdbx_strand_id
1 'polypeptide(L)'
;MVNGFYEAMRHKGFSYNTTASLKKFKCPYCGFEFSMVYARTFACQGCSEAWKNCPKLRCAKCDTEFFITETPQIQNDIQQRVMAEHLTKIVTKYNEDNGLRPSR
;
A
#
# COMPACT_ATOMS: atom_id res chain seq x y z
N MET A 1 15.51 15.85 -3.58
CA MET A 1 15.13 15.53 -4.98
C MET A 1 14.10 14.42 -5.04
N VAL A 2 12.86 14.70 -4.60
CA VAL A 2 11.74 13.74 -4.67
C VAL A 2 10.68 14.20 -5.67
N ASN A 3 10.62 15.51 -5.98
CA ASN A 3 9.53 16.11 -6.74
C ASN A 3 9.51 15.78 -8.24
N GLY A 4 10.67 15.72 -8.93
CA GLY A 4 10.69 15.51 -10.38
C GLY A 4 10.12 14.17 -10.84
N PHE A 5 10.29 13.10 -10.05
CA PHE A 5 9.69 11.80 -10.37
C PHE A 5 8.16 11.83 -10.24
N TYR A 6 7.63 12.41 -9.16
CA TYR A 6 6.18 12.52 -8.97
C TYR A 6 5.53 13.44 -10.02
N GLU A 7 6.21 14.51 -10.41
CA GLU A 7 5.76 15.39 -11.50
C GLU A 7 5.72 14.64 -12.85
N ALA A 8 6.79 13.92 -13.19
CA ALA A 8 6.83 13.12 -14.42
C ALA A 8 5.71 12.07 -14.47
N MET A 9 5.41 11.42 -13.34
CA MET A 9 4.31 10.45 -13.24
C MET A 9 2.94 11.12 -13.32
N ARG A 10 2.79 12.31 -12.72
CA ARG A 10 1.57 13.12 -12.86
C ARG A 10 1.29 13.50 -14.31
N HIS A 11 2.31 13.86 -15.09
CA HIS A 11 2.15 14.12 -16.53
C HIS A 11 1.70 12.90 -17.34
N LYS A 12 1.95 11.69 -16.83
CA LYS A 12 1.47 10.43 -17.40
C LYS A 12 0.08 10.02 -16.87
N GLY A 13 -0.58 10.88 -16.09
CA GLY A 13 -1.91 10.62 -15.52
C GLY A 13 -1.91 9.83 -14.22
N PHE A 14 -0.76 9.56 -13.60
CA PHE A 14 -0.71 8.88 -12.32
C PHE A 14 -0.91 9.86 -11.17
N SER A 15 -1.81 9.50 -10.24
CA SER A 15 -1.96 10.26 -8.99
C SER A 15 -0.71 10.11 -8.10
N TYR A 16 -0.55 11.03 -7.14
CA TYR A 16 0.48 10.91 -6.11
C TYR A 16 0.36 9.57 -5.37
N ASN A 17 -0.85 9.19 -4.94
CA ASN A 17 -1.08 7.97 -4.17
C ASN A 17 -0.73 6.71 -4.97
N THR A 18 -1.06 6.69 -6.25
CA THR A 18 -0.69 5.59 -7.15
C THR A 18 0.82 5.48 -7.28
N THR A 19 1.49 6.62 -7.47
CA THR A 19 2.94 6.67 -7.61
C THR A 19 3.65 6.24 -6.31
N ALA A 20 3.19 6.75 -5.17
CA ALA A 20 3.76 6.47 -3.85
C ALA A 20 3.53 5.01 -3.44
N SER A 21 2.34 4.45 -3.67
CA SER A 21 2.01 3.07 -3.30
C SER A 21 2.78 2.02 -4.11
N LEU A 22 3.16 2.33 -5.36
CA LEU A 22 3.96 1.48 -6.22
C LEU A 22 5.48 1.63 -5.99
N LYS A 23 5.92 2.73 -5.37
CA LYS A 23 7.33 2.96 -5.09
C LYS A 23 7.83 1.91 -4.09
N LYS A 24 8.93 1.27 -4.44
CA LYS A 24 9.59 0.29 -3.57
C LYS A 24 10.24 0.96 -2.36
N PHE A 25 10.17 0.30 -1.22
CA PHE A 25 10.86 0.65 0.00
C PHE A 25 11.33 -0.62 0.71
N LYS A 26 12.25 -0.47 1.68
CA LYS A 26 12.76 -1.60 2.47
C LYS A 26 11.91 -1.80 3.72
N CYS A 27 11.61 -3.06 4.05
CA CYS A 27 11.03 -3.44 5.33
C CYS A 27 11.85 -2.82 6.47
N PRO A 28 11.24 -2.12 7.43
CA PRO A 28 11.98 -1.55 8.56
C PRO A 28 12.57 -2.63 9.50
N TYR A 29 12.10 -3.87 9.42
CA TYR A 29 12.56 -4.97 10.29
C TYR A 29 13.55 -5.91 9.63
N CYS A 30 13.34 -6.31 8.37
CA CYS A 30 14.17 -7.33 7.70
C CYS A 30 14.89 -6.86 6.44
N GLY A 31 14.69 -5.60 6.02
CA GLY A 31 15.32 -5.01 4.84
C GLY A 31 14.83 -5.50 3.48
N PHE A 32 13.85 -6.41 3.41
CA PHE A 32 13.26 -6.86 2.14
C PHE A 32 12.63 -5.69 1.38
N GLU A 33 12.87 -5.60 0.07
CA GLU A 33 12.40 -4.49 -0.74
C GLU A 33 11.11 -4.84 -1.50
N PHE A 34 10.05 -4.06 -1.28
CA PHE A 34 8.73 -4.25 -1.89
C PHE A 34 7.93 -2.94 -1.91
N SER A 35 6.79 -2.93 -2.59
CA SER A 35 5.87 -1.78 -2.63
C SER A 35 4.70 -1.97 -1.67
N MET A 36 3.98 -0.89 -1.33
CA MET A 36 2.80 -0.98 -0.45
C MET A 36 1.68 -1.80 -1.10
N VAL A 37 1.51 -1.68 -2.42
CA VAL A 37 0.55 -2.51 -3.17
C VAL A 37 0.90 -3.98 -2.98
N TYR A 38 2.16 -4.37 -3.17
CA TYR A 38 2.59 -5.76 -2.98
C TYR A 38 2.32 -6.27 -1.56
N ALA A 39 2.64 -5.46 -0.56
CA ALA A 39 2.35 -5.76 0.84
C ALA A 39 0.86 -6.06 1.07
N ARG A 40 -0.01 -5.26 0.47
CA ARG A 40 -1.45 -5.35 0.67
C ARG A 40 -2.13 -6.45 -0.13
N THR A 41 -1.78 -6.62 -1.40
CA THR A 41 -2.45 -7.61 -2.25
C THR A 41 -1.95 -9.02 -2.00
N PHE A 42 -0.65 -9.19 -1.73
CA PHE A 42 -0.05 -10.51 -1.53
C PHE A 42 0.13 -10.85 -0.04
N ALA A 43 0.81 -10.01 0.74
CA ALA A 43 1.11 -10.37 2.12
C ALA A 43 -0.12 -10.29 3.04
N CYS A 44 -1.05 -9.37 2.78
CA CYS A 44 -2.33 -9.29 3.51
C CYS A 44 -3.46 -10.13 2.87
N GLN A 45 -3.16 -11.03 1.94
CA GLN A 45 -4.17 -11.87 1.31
C GLN A 45 -4.94 -12.69 2.36
N GLY A 46 -6.28 -12.67 2.29
CA GLY A 46 -7.16 -13.36 3.25
C GLY A 46 -7.43 -12.61 4.55
N CYS A 47 -6.79 -11.46 4.80
CA CYS A 47 -7.07 -10.64 5.98
C CYS A 47 -8.37 -9.83 5.79
N SER A 48 -9.34 -9.96 6.71
CA SER A 48 -10.60 -9.19 6.68
C SER A 48 -10.36 -7.68 6.78
N GLU A 49 -9.34 -7.27 7.52
CA GLU A 49 -9.02 -5.85 7.74
C GLU A 49 -8.41 -5.19 6.50
N ALA A 50 -7.87 -5.97 5.56
CA ALA A 50 -7.39 -5.45 4.28
C ALA A 50 -8.52 -4.85 3.41
N TRP A 51 -9.77 -5.22 3.69
CA TRP A 51 -10.98 -4.68 3.06
C TRP A 51 -11.53 -3.42 3.75
N LYS A 52 -10.96 -3.02 4.90
CA LYS A 52 -11.54 -2.02 5.81
C LYS A 52 -10.61 -0.83 6.09
N ASN A 53 -9.93 -0.28 5.09
CA ASN A 53 -9.05 0.88 5.25
C ASN A 53 -7.98 0.70 6.34
N CYS A 54 -7.48 -0.54 6.51
CA CYS A 54 -6.51 -0.82 7.56
C CYS A 54 -5.24 0.06 7.41
N PRO A 55 -4.70 0.64 8.48
CA PRO A 55 -3.55 1.54 8.39
C PRO A 55 -2.20 0.81 8.34
N LYS A 56 -2.20 -0.53 8.28
CA LYS A 56 -1.00 -1.37 8.36
C LYS A 56 -0.64 -2.04 7.03
N LEU A 57 0.63 -2.40 6.90
CA LEU A 57 1.21 -3.25 5.88
C LEU A 57 1.80 -4.50 6.54
N ARG A 58 1.87 -5.61 5.81
CA ARG A 58 2.54 -6.85 6.23
C ARG A 58 3.71 -7.15 5.31
N CYS A 59 4.86 -7.53 5.85
CA CYS A 59 6.00 -7.94 5.03
C CYS A 59 5.86 -9.41 4.61
N ALA A 60 5.94 -9.70 3.31
CA ALA A 60 5.88 -11.08 2.81
C ALA A 60 7.12 -11.95 3.19
N LYS A 61 8.21 -11.35 3.67
CA LYS A 61 9.44 -12.08 4.03
C LYS A 61 9.52 -12.42 5.52
N CYS A 62 9.33 -11.45 6.41
CA CYS A 62 9.47 -11.63 7.86
C CYS A 62 8.15 -11.62 8.61
N ASP A 63 7.03 -11.50 7.89
CA ASP A 63 5.67 -11.54 8.41
C ASP A 63 5.25 -10.42 9.37
N THR A 64 6.15 -9.48 9.66
CA THR A 64 5.88 -8.36 10.56
C THR A 64 4.85 -7.41 9.96
N GLU A 65 3.87 -7.02 10.78
CA GLU A 65 2.92 -5.94 10.49
C GLU A 65 3.41 -4.61 11.05
N PHE A 66 3.24 -3.54 10.28
CA PHE A 66 3.68 -2.20 10.66
C PHE A 66 2.84 -1.12 9.99
N PHE A 67 2.85 0.08 10.55
CA PHE A 67 2.03 1.18 10.06
C PHE A 67 2.56 1.73 8.73
N ILE A 68 1.64 2.24 7.91
CA ILE A 68 2.01 2.90 6.65
C ILE A 68 2.90 4.13 6.92
N THR A 69 2.76 4.82 8.06
CA THR A 69 3.65 5.92 8.48
C THR A 69 5.11 5.50 8.70
N GLU A 70 5.39 4.21 8.87
CA GLU A 70 6.76 3.70 8.97
C GLU A 70 7.42 3.55 7.58
N THR A 71 6.70 3.89 6.51
CA THR A 71 7.24 3.91 5.15
C THR A 71 7.76 5.29 4.77
N PRO A 72 8.83 5.40 3.95
CA PRO A 72 9.42 6.69 3.59
C PRO A 72 8.50 7.63 2.79
N GLN A 73 7.42 7.11 2.21
CA GLN A 73 6.51 7.90 1.37
C GLN A 73 5.45 8.65 2.17
N ILE A 74 5.17 8.23 3.41
CA ILE A 74 4.07 8.75 4.22
C ILE A 74 4.63 9.38 5.50
N GLN A 75 4.24 10.62 5.77
CA GLN A 75 4.85 11.45 6.82
C GLN A 75 3.92 11.74 7.99
N ASN A 76 2.60 11.55 7.82
CA ASN A 76 1.62 11.88 8.84
C ASN A 76 0.37 11.00 8.75
N ASP A 77 -0.45 11.06 9.79
CA ASP A 77 -1.65 10.23 9.95
C ASP A 77 -2.73 10.51 8.89
N ILE A 78 -2.82 11.76 8.40
CA ILE A 78 -3.75 12.13 7.34
C ILE A 78 -3.36 11.41 6.04
N GLN A 79 -2.08 11.47 5.68
CA GLN A 79 -1.54 10.77 4.52
C GLN A 79 -1.68 9.25 4.67
N GLN A 80 -1.47 8.70 5.87
CA GLN A 80 -1.71 7.29 6.15
C GLN A 80 -3.17 6.90 5.88
N ARG A 81 -4.14 7.68 6.37
CA ARG A 81 -5.56 7.40 6.16
C ARG A 81 -5.90 7.40 4.66
N VAL A 82 -5.46 8.43 3.94
CA VAL A 82 -5.69 8.56 2.49
C VAL A 82 -5.03 7.39 1.72
N MET A 83 -3.83 6.99 2.12
CA MET A 83 -3.12 5.87 1.51
C MET A 83 -3.80 4.53 1.82
N ALA A 84 -4.27 4.33 3.05
CA ALA A 84 -5.02 3.14 3.46
C ALA A 84 -6.32 2.99 2.65
N GLU A 85 -7.06 4.08 2.45
CA GLU A 85 -8.25 4.12 1.58
C GLU A 85 -7.89 3.79 0.12
N HIS A 86 -6.79 4.36 -0.40
CA HIS A 86 -6.32 4.08 -1.76
C HIS A 86 -5.95 2.60 -1.95
N LEU A 87 -5.18 2.03 -1.03
CA LEU A 87 -4.78 0.63 -1.06
C LEU A 87 -5.97 -0.32 -0.91
N THR A 88 -6.95 0.04 -0.07
CA THR A 88 -8.18 -0.76 0.09
C THR A 88 -8.94 -0.85 -1.23
N LYS A 89 -9.07 0.26 -1.98
CA LYS A 89 -9.70 0.22 -3.32
C LYS A 89 -8.98 -0.74 -4.28
N ILE A 90 -7.65 -0.77 -4.24
CA ILE A 90 -6.85 -1.69 -5.06
C ILE A 90 -7.09 -3.14 -4.65
N VAL A 91 -7.03 -3.44 -3.35
CA VAL A 91 -7.24 -4.79 -2.81
C VAL A 91 -8.66 -5.28 -3.08
N THR A 92 -9.67 -4.44 -2.84
CA THR A 92 -11.07 -4.76 -3.13
C THR A 92 -11.24 -5.12 -4.60
N LYS A 93 -10.76 -4.26 -5.51
CA LYS A 93 -10.83 -4.55 -6.95
C LYS A 93 -10.10 -5.85 -7.31
N TYR A 94 -8.87 -6.04 -6.82
CA TYR A 94 -8.11 -7.26 -7.08
C TYR A 94 -8.86 -8.51 -6.60
N ASN A 95 -9.42 -8.48 -5.40
CA ASN A 95 -10.18 -9.59 -4.83
C ASN A 95 -11.47 -9.86 -5.62
N GLU A 96 -12.23 -8.81 -5.97
CA GLU A 96 -13.43 -8.90 -6.80
C GLU A 96 -13.12 -9.50 -8.19
N ASP A 97 -12.04 -9.05 -8.84
CA ASP A 97 -11.58 -9.57 -10.13
C ASP A 97 -11.17 -11.06 -10.03
N ASN A 98 -10.80 -11.54 -8.83
CA ASN A 98 -10.50 -12.94 -8.52
C ASN A 98 -11.70 -13.71 -7.93
N GLY A 99 -12.91 -13.14 -7.96
CA GLY A 99 -14.14 -13.78 -7.50
C GLY A 99 -14.31 -13.84 -5.97
N LEU A 100 -13.43 -13.20 -5.21
CA LEU A 100 -13.56 -13.08 -3.76
C LEU A 100 -14.53 -11.94 -3.42
N ARG A 101 -15.41 -12.20 -2.46
CA ARG A 101 -16.34 -11.18 -1.93
C ARG A 101 -16.03 -10.94 -0.45
N PRO A 102 -16.15 -9.70 0.03
CA PRO A 102 -16.01 -9.44 1.45
C PRO A 102 -17.13 -10.19 2.20
N SER A 103 -16.76 -10.91 3.26
CA SER A 103 -17.72 -11.51 4.17
C SER A 103 -18.53 -10.39 4.82
N ARG A 104 -19.86 -10.44 4.65
CA ARG A 104 -20.82 -9.45 5.11
C ARG A 104 -20.82 -9.29 6.62
#